data_AF-A0A5C6XDA7-F1
#
_entry.id   AF-A0A5C6XDA7-F1
#
_cell.length_a   1.000
_cell.length_b   1.000
_cell.length_c   1.000
_cell.angle_alpha   90.00
_cell.angle_beta   90.00
_cell.angle_gamma   90.00
#
_symmetry.space_group_name_H-M   'P 1'
#
loop_
_entity.id
_entity.type
_entity.pdbx_description
1 polymer ?
#
loop_
_entity_poly.entity_id
_entity_poly.type
_entity_poly.pdbx_seq_one_letter_code
_entity_poly.pdbx_strand_id
1 'polypeptide(L)'
;MTRKNDENKSPTGEDDVKYEANAKSLMDAVDAILGAGRLDEAAVGALLEVLGERGSGEGLDVRVVLCVVEHPVVAGALRAGEVPAALEARLTEALAELAPLFGRWMTAPLAERAERLRQRYDAELHKYQLVRKRLERESVEGGAQVLARYLDTAPAAMFARKMEGEFGEAYGRAEAIRSEEDRALLCNAELLELLAFGENFSDADAQRLDGLLADLVARLDGAAERVVRRTLEGGGSEAKLVAGALAVRQGLSERASALLAMVIHGDPYAPQAAVFAARLAPLLTLHVLGQFLVDVLKSTGVEEDQERHTEGAIVASRLVLPWIGSPIPEAGYAGKPSAHRIAETVRRAWGFFEQG
;
A
#
# COMPACT_ATOMS: atom_id res chain seq x y z
N MET A 1 -39.05 -47.15 32.13
CA MET A 1 -38.30 -46.76 30.93
C MET A 1 -37.92 -45.31 31.08
N THR A 2 -36.69 -45.06 31.49
CA THR A 2 -36.12 -43.73 31.77
C THR A 2 -34.63 -43.83 31.44
N ARG A 3 -34.21 -43.24 30.31
CA ARG A 3 -32.81 -42.91 30.00
C ARG A 3 -32.84 -41.64 29.14
N LYS A 4 -32.63 -40.49 29.77
CA LYS A 4 -31.35 -39.79 30.01
C LYS A 4 -30.96 -38.95 28.79
N ASN A 5 -31.30 -37.66 28.90
CA ASN A 5 -30.61 -36.57 28.22
C ASN A 5 -29.16 -36.58 28.71
N ASP A 6 -28.22 -37.04 27.89
CA ASP A 6 -26.81 -36.75 28.09
C ASP A 6 -26.42 -35.61 27.12
N GLU A 7 -26.41 -34.42 27.71
CA GLU A 7 -25.40 -33.38 27.56
C GLU A 7 -24.83 -33.12 26.16
N ASN A 8 -25.52 -32.29 25.39
CA ASN A 8 -24.83 -31.40 24.46
C ASN A 8 -24.50 -30.11 25.23
N LYS A 9 -23.51 -30.19 26.14
CA LYS A 9 -22.90 -28.99 26.73
C LYS A 9 -22.15 -28.29 25.60
N SER A 10 -22.63 -27.13 25.17
CA SER A 10 -21.81 -26.21 24.40
C SER A 10 -20.48 -26.00 25.14
N PRO A 11 -19.33 -25.98 24.46
CA PRO A 11 -18.07 -25.70 25.12
C PRO A 11 -18.23 -24.33 25.77
N THR A 12 -18.15 -24.31 27.10
CA THR A 12 -18.14 -23.08 27.87
C THR A 12 -16.89 -22.31 27.50
N GLY A 13 -16.96 -20.98 27.40
CA GLY A 13 -15.81 -20.12 27.07
C GLY A 13 -14.60 -20.29 28.00
N GLU A 14 -14.72 -20.99 29.13
CA GLU A 14 -13.57 -21.40 29.95
C GLU A 14 -12.68 -22.47 29.29
N ASP A 15 -13.22 -23.36 28.45
CA ASP A 15 -12.43 -24.41 27.78
C ASP A 15 -11.69 -23.84 26.56
N ASP A 16 -12.31 -22.93 25.81
CA ASP A 16 -11.65 -22.20 24.71
C ASP A 16 -10.53 -21.29 25.25
N VAL A 17 -10.75 -20.61 26.37
CA VAL A 17 -9.73 -19.76 27.02
C VAL A 17 -8.57 -20.58 27.57
N LYS A 18 -8.81 -21.79 28.10
CA LYS A 18 -7.74 -22.72 28.52
C LYS A 18 -6.98 -23.28 27.32
N TYR A 19 -7.67 -23.62 26.24
CA TYR A 19 -7.05 -24.12 25.01
C TYR A 19 -6.18 -23.04 24.32
N GLU A 20 -6.65 -21.79 24.27
CA GLU A 20 -5.86 -20.65 23.76
C GLU A 20 -4.66 -20.31 24.66
N ALA A 21 -4.82 -20.36 25.98
CA ALA A 21 -3.73 -20.15 26.92
C ALA A 21 -2.63 -21.23 26.80
N ASN A 22 -3.03 -22.49 26.58
CA ASN A 22 -2.11 -23.61 26.38
C ASN A 22 -1.35 -23.51 25.05
N ALA A 23 -2.03 -23.19 23.94
CA ALA A 23 -1.37 -23.02 22.64
C ALA A 23 -0.38 -21.85 22.64
N LYS A 24 -0.75 -20.72 23.27
CA LYS A 24 0.16 -19.57 23.42
C LYS A 24 1.39 -19.92 24.25
N SER A 25 1.21 -20.62 25.37
CA SER A 25 2.34 -21.05 26.22
C SER A 25 3.29 -22.00 25.49
N LEU A 26 2.79 -22.83 24.58
CA LEU A 26 3.61 -23.72 23.77
C LEU A 26 4.35 -22.96 22.67
N MET A 27 3.73 -21.98 22.01
CA MET A 27 4.42 -21.12 21.03
C MET A 27 5.52 -20.28 21.69
N ASP A 28 5.25 -19.70 22.86
CA ASP A 28 6.26 -18.97 23.63
C ASP A 28 7.44 -19.88 24.02
N ALA A 29 7.18 -21.18 24.27
CA ALA A 29 8.22 -22.18 24.52
C ALA A 29 9.04 -22.52 23.26
N VAL A 30 8.41 -22.58 22.08
CA VAL A 30 9.10 -22.78 20.79
C VAL A 30 10.10 -21.65 20.53
N ASP A 31 9.67 -20.40 20.72
CA ASP A 31 10.52 -19.23 20.55
C ASP A 31 11.68 -19.23 21.57
N ALA A 32 11.42 -19.64 22.82
CA ALA A 32 12.46 -19.76 23.83
C ALA A 32 13.50 -20.87 23.52
N ILE A 33 13.06 -22.02 22.99
CA ILE A 33 13.92 -23.13 22.59
C ILE A 33 14.80 -22.72 21.40
N LEU A 34 14.22 -22.06 20.40
CA LEU A 34 14.88 -21.71 19.15
C LEU A 34 15.60 -20.35 19.17
N GLY A 35 15.40 -19.55 20.21
CA GLY A 35 16.00 -18.22 20.38
C GLY A 35 17.53 -18.21 20.45
N ALA A 36 18.16 -19.36 20.71
CA ALA A 36 19.61 -19.53 20.62
C ALA A 36 20.14 -19.66 19.17
N GLY A 37 19.25 -19.67 18.18
CA GLY A 37 19.57 -19.63 16.75
C GLY A 37 20.11 -20.93 16.16
N ARG A 38 20.01 -22.06 16.88
CA ARG A 38 20.61 -23.35 16.49
C ARG A 38 19.66 -24.52 16.75
N LEU A 39 19.72 -25.53 15.88
CA LEU A 39 19.01 -26.81 16.00
C LEU A 39 19.97 -27.91 16.46
N ASP A 40 20.38 -27.84 17.72
CA ASP A 40 21.16 -28.91 18.35
C ASP A 40 20.27 -30.02 18.93
N GLU A 41 20.89 -31.10 19.40
CA GLU A 41 20.19 -32.28 19.92
C GLU A 41 19.25 -31.95 21.09
N ALA A 42 19.61 -30.98 21.94
CA ALA A 42 18.79 -30.53 23.05
C ALA A 42 17.56 -29.73 22.59
N ALA A 43 17.76 -28.80 21.64
CA ALA A 43 16.67 -28.05 21.03
C ALA A 43 15.70 -28.96 20.28
N VAL A 44 16.21 -29.95 19.54
CA VAL A 44 15.41 -30.95 18.84
C VAL A 44 14.59 -31.78 19.83
N GLY A 45 15.19 -32.28 20.90
CA GLY A 45 14.48 -33.02 21.94
C GLY A 45 13.35 -32.22 22.57
N ALA A 46 13.58 -30.94 22.86
CA ALA A 46 12.56 -30.05 23.43
C ALA A 46 11.43 -29.74 22.44
N LEU A 47 11.73 -29.53 21.15
CA LEU A 47 10.70 -29.33 20.11
C LEU A 47 9.84 -30.57 19.90
N LEU A 48 10.43 -31.76 19.96
CA LEU A 48 9.71 -33.03 19.86
C LEU A 48 8.74 -33.22 21.05
N GLU A 49 9.15 -32.80 22.25
CA GLU A 49 8.27 -32.78 23.43
C GLU A 49 7.13 -31.77 23.27
N VAL A 50 7.40 -30.58 22.74
CA VAL A 50 6.37 -29.57 22.41
C VAL A 50 5.39 -30.08 21.36
N LEU A 51 5.85 -30.81 20.35
CA LEU A 51 5.01 -31.44 19.30
C LEU A 51 4.29 -32.70 19.79
N GLY A 52 4.34 -32.99 21.09
CA GLY A 52 3.54 -34.01 21.74
C GLY A 52 4.03 -35.44 21.56
N GLU A 53 5.30 -35.68 21.18
CA GLU A 53 5.85 -37.04 21.03
C GLU A 53 5.86 -37.83 22.36
N ARG A 54 5.71 -37.16 23.51
CA ARG A 54 5.69 -37.77 24.86
C ARG A 54 4.51 -37.35 25.76
N GLY A 55 3.45 -36.72 25.23
CA GLY A 55 2.46 -36.02 26.06
C GLY A 55 1.00 -36.03 25.57
N SER A 56 0.17 -35.18 26.20
CA SER A 56 -1.31 -35.08 26.18
C SER A 56 -2.00 -34.82 24.83
N GLY A 57 -1.27 -34.81 23.71
CA GLY A 57 -1.80 -34.47 22.37
C GLY A 57 -2.02 -32.98 22.11
N GLU A 58 -1.77 -32.10 23.11
CA GLU A 58 -1.95 -30.64 23.02
C GLU A 58 -0.95 -29.97 22.06
N GLY A 59 0.20 -30.61 21.81
CA GLY A 59 1.23 -30.17 20.86
C GLY A 59 0.84 -30.26 19.38
N LEU A 60 -0.28 -30.92 19.07
CA LEU A 60 -0.86 -31.05 17.72
C LEU A 60 -1.90 -29.94 17.44
N ASP A 61 -1.83 -28.78 18.11
CA ASP A 61 -2.54 -27.57 17.67
C ASP A 61 -1.89 -27.01 16.40
N VAL A 62 -2.71 -26.66 15.41
CA VAL A 62 -2.25 -26.14 14.11
C VAL A 62 -1.34 -24.92 14.23
N ARG A 63 -1.58 -24.04 15.20
CA ARG A 63 -0.79 -22.83 15.43
C ARG A 63 0.58 -23.17 15.99
N VAL A 64 0.66 -24.16 16.88
CA VAL A 64 1.92 -24.62 17.49
C VAL A 64 2.78 -25.33 16.45
N VAL A 65 2.19 -26.23 15.65
CA VAL A 65 2.91 -26.94 14.58
C VAL A 65 3.41 -25.97 13.51
N LEU A 66 2.58 -24.98 13.09
CA LEU A 66 3.02 -23.94 12.15
C LEU A 66 4.10 -23.04 12.74
N CYS A 67 3.99 -22.66 14.02
CA CYS A 67 5.01 -21.86 14.71
C CYS A 67 6.39 -22.54 14.65
N VAL A 68 6.47 -23.87 14.87
CA VAL A 68 7.73 -24.62 14.75
C VAL A 68 8.25 -24.66 13.31
N VAL A 69 7.39 -24.93 12.32
CA VAL A 69 7.79 -25.06 10.90
C VAL A 69 8.23 -23.71 10.31
N GLU A 70 7.54 -22.63 10.67
CA GLU A 70 7.77 -21.28 10.14
C GLU A 70 8.89 -20.54 10.89
N HIS A 71 9.32 -21.02 12.06
CA HIS A 71 10.40 -20.39 12.81
C HIS A 71 11.67 -20.32 11.94
N PRO A 72 12.34 -19.13 11.82
CA PRO A 72 13.41 -18.90 10.85
C PRO A 72 14.55 -19.93 10.88
N VAL A 73 14.89 -20.43 12.06
CA VAL A 73 15.93 -21.45 12.28
C VAL A 73 15.53 -22.80 11.64
N VAL A 74 14.29 -23.24 11.82
CA VAL A 74 13.75 -24.50 11.27
C VAL A 74 13.47 -24.35 9.78
N ALA A 75 12.85 -23.24 9.36
CA ALA A 75 12.61 -22.95 7.95
C ALA A 75 13.91 -22.78 7.14
N GLY A 76 14.98 -22.29 7.78
CA GLY A 76 16.32 -22.24 7.20
C GLY A 76 16.90 -23.64 6.99
N ALA A 77 16.88 -24.48 8.04
CA ALA A 77 17.36 -25.85 7.98
C ALA A 77 16.56 -26.74 7.00
N LEU A 78 15.24 -26.55 6.89
CA LEU A 78 14.38 -27.25 5.90
C LEU A 78 14.79 -26.91 4.47
N ARG A 79 15.07 -25.63 4.19
CA ARG A 79 15.53 -25.17 2.86
C ARG A 79 16.92 -25.70 2.52
N ALA A 80 17.78 -25.87 3.53
CA ALA A 80 19.11 -26.43 3.37
C ALA A 80 19.12 -27.97 3.33
N GLY A 81 18.02 -28.65 3.69
CA GLY A 81 17.97 -30.11 3.82
C GLY A 81 18.77 -30.63 5.02
N GLU A 82 18.93 -29.79 6.05
CA GLU A 82 19.78 -30.05 7.23
C GLU A 82 18.95 -30.29 8.51
N VAL A 83 17.64 -30.51 8.38
CA VAL A 83 16.79 -30.81 9.54
C VAL A 83 17.09 -32.22 10.06
N PRO A 84 17.28 -32.39 11.37
CA PRO A 84 17.43 -33.72 11.97
C PRO A 84 16.22 -34.62 11.67
N ALA A 85 16.49 -35.83 11.19
CA ALA A 85 15.48 -36.75 10.65
C ALA A 85 14.31 -37.05 11.61
N ALA A 86 14.56 -37.09 12.92
CA ALA A 86 13.52 -37.29 13.94
C ALA A 86 12.51 -36.12 13.98
N LEU A 87 13.01 -34.88 13.89
CA LEU A 87 12.18 -33.68 13.84
C LEU A 87 11.43 -33.57 12.52
N GLU A 88 12.09 -33.88 11.40
CA GLU A 88 11.46 -33.90 10.08
C GLU A 88 10.32 -34.93 10.00
N ALA A 89 10.53 -36.14 10.52
CA ALA A 89 9.51 -37.18 10.58
C ALA A 89 8.31 -36.72 11.42
N ARG A 90 8.55 -36.17 12.61
CA ARG A 90 7.47 -35.71 13.49
C ARG A 90 6.68 -34.54 12.91
N LEU A 91 7.35 -33.58 12.30
CA LEU A 91 6.70 -32.47 11.60
C LEU A 91 5.86 -32.96 10.42
N THR A 92 6.35 -33.93 9.66
CA THR A 92 5.62 -34.53 8.54
C THR A 92 4.38 -35.27 9.03
N GLU A 93 4.49 -36.06 10.10
CA GLU A 93 3.34 -36.74 10.72
C GLU A 93 2.31 -35.74 11.25
N ALA A 94 2.76 -34.73 12.00
CA ALA A 94 1.88 -33.70 12.55
C ALA A 94 1.15 -32.92 11.44
N LEU A 95 1.85 -32.54 10.37
CA LEU A 95 1.24 -31.85 9.22
C LEU A 95 0.28 -32.76 8.45
N ALA A 96 0.57 -34.06 8.33
CA ALA A 96 -0.32 -35.01 7.68
C ALA A 96 -1.60 -35.26 8.50
N GLU A 97 -1.49 -35.33 9.83
CA GLU A 97 -2.63 -35.43 10.74
C GLU A 97 -3.50 -34.17 10.73
N LEU A 98 -2.87 -33.00 10.56
CA LEU A 98 -3.53 -31.70 10.46
C LEU A 98 -4.00 -31.34 9.04
N ALA A 99 -3.57 -32.08 8.01
CA ALA A 99 -3.97 -31.93 6.61
C ALA A 99 -5.49 -31.73 6.42
N PRO A 100 -6.37 -32.51 7.07
CA PRO A 100 -7.82 -32.33 6.95
C PRO A 100 -8.35 -31.04 7.60
N LEU A 101 -7.66 -30.50 8.61
CA LEU A 101 -8.04 -29.28 9.33
C LEU A 101 -7.59 -28.01 8.58
N PHE A 102 -6.46 -28.06 7.87
CA PHE A 102 -6.09 -26.99 6.94
C PHE A 102 -7.17 -26.77 5.88
N GLY A 103 -7.87 -27.83 5.45
CA GLY A 103 -9.05 -27.72 4.59
C GLY A 103 -10.24 -26.95 5.20
N ARG A 104 -10.44 -26.99 6.52
CA ARG A 104 -11.51 -26.25 7.23
C ARG A 104 -11.12 -24.83 7.61
N TRP A 105 -9.84 -24.54 7.86
CA TRP A 105 -9.35 -23.20 8.21
C TRP A 105 -8.89 -22.38 7.01
N MET A 106 -8.52 -23.03 5.89
CA MET A 106 -8.25 -22.33 4.62
C MET A 106 -9.49 -22.07 3.78
N THR A 107 -10.61 -22.79 3.97
CA THR A 107 -11.78 -22.65 3.09
C THR A 107 -12.58 -21.36 3.26
N ALA A 108 -12.73 -20.81 4.47
CA ALA A 108 -13.49 -19.57 4.65
C ALA A 108 -12.78 -18.34 4.04
N PRO A 109 -11.47 -18.11 4.26
CA PRO A 109 -10.77 -16.99 3.64
C PRO A 109 -10.49 -17.21 2.14
N LEU A 110 -10.26 -18.45 1.68
CA LEU A 110 -9.99 -18.72 0.25
C LEU A 110 -11.25 -18.73 -0.60
N ALA A 111 -12.38 -19.25 -0.11
CA ALA A 111 -13.63 -19.17 -0.88
C ALA A 111 -14.09 -17.71 -1.00
N GLU A 112 -13.96 -16.93 0.08
CA GLU A 112 -14.28 -15.50 0.04
C GLU A 112 -13.28 -14.72 -0.82
N ARG A 113 -11.98 -15.01 -0.76
CA ARG A 113 -10.98 -14.39 -1.66
C ARG A 113 -11.18 -14.82 -3.12
N ALA A 114 -11.49 -16.09 -3.38
CA ALA A 114 -11.77 -16.60 -4.71
C ALA A 114 -13.05 -15.99 -5.28
N GLU A 115 -14.09 -15.84 -4.46
CA GLU A 115 -15.32 -15.15 -4.84
C GLU A 115 -15.07 -13.66 -5.10
N ARG A 116 -14.28 -12.97 -4.25
CA ARG A 116 -13.86 -11.57 -4.52
C ARG A 116 -13.03 -11.45 -5.79
N LEU A 117 -12.12 -12.38 -6.07
CA LEU A 117 -11.33 -12.40 -7.31
C LEU A 117 -12.20 -12.70 -8.52
N ARG A 118 -13.18 -13.60 -8.38
CA ARG A 118 -14.19 -13.89 -9.40
C ARG A 118 -15.05 -12.68 -9.69
N GLN A 119 -15.56 -11.99 -8.68
CA GLN A 119 -16.31 -10.75 -8.83
C GLN A 119 -15.50 -9.66 -9.52
N ARG A 120 -14.21 -9.52 -9.18
CA ARG A 120 -13.29 -8.60 -9.88
C ARG A 120 -13.10 -8.99 -11.34
N TYR A 121 -12.92 -10.27 -11.63
CA TYR A 121 -12.80 -10.79 -12.99
C TYR A 121 -14.09 -10.56 -13.79
N ASP A 122 -15.25 -10.89 -13.22
CA ASP A 122 -16.55 -10.73 -13.87
C ASP A 122 -16.86 -9.25 -14.12
N ALA A 123 -16.50 -8.35 -13.20
CA ALA A 123 -16.62 -6.91 -13.39
C ALA A 123 -15.73 -6.39 -14.53
N GLU A 124 -14.46 -6.82 -14.58
CA GLU A 124 -13.53 -6.48 -15.67
C GLU A 124 -13.98 -7.09 -17.00
N LEU A 125 -14.50 -8.32 -17.00
CA LEU A 125 -15.07 -8.96 -18.19
C LEU A 125 -16.30 -8.20 -18.70
N HIS A 126 -17.19 -7.76 -17.81
CA HIS A 126 -18.36 -6.97 -18.17
C HIS A 126 -17.96 -5.64 -18.81
N LYS A 127 -17.01 -4.93 -18.19
CA LYS A 127 -16.42 -3.69 -18.70
C LYS A 127 -15.76 -3.89 -20.07
N TYR A 128 -14.96 -4.95 -20.23
CA TYR A 128 -14.39 -5.34 -21.52
C TYR A 128 -15.48 -5.52 -22.58
N GLN A 129 -16.54 -6.28 -22.28
CA GLN A 129 -17.64 -6.55 -23.22
C GLN A 129 -18.41 -5.27 -23.60
N LEU A 130 -18.63 -4.37 -22.64
CA LEU A 130 -19.29 -3.09 -22.89
C LEU A 130 -18.45 -2.21 -23.83
N VAL A 131 -17.15 -2.08 -23.54
CA VAL A 131 -16.23 -1.31 -24.37
C VAL A 131 -16.15 -1.92 -25.77
N ARG A 132 -16.02 -3.25 -25.86
CA ARG A 132 -15.96 -3.97 -27.15
C ARG A 132 -17.17 -3.67 -28.03
N LYS A 133 -18.39 -3.85 -27.47
CA LYS A 133 -19.65 -3.57 -28.18
C LYS A 133 -19.77 -2.11 -28.63
N ARG A 134 -19.18 -1.18 -27.87
CA ARG A 134 -19.13 0.23 -28.26
C ARG A 134 -18.17 0.45 -29.42
N LEU A 135 -16.95 -0.10 -29.34
CA LEU A 135 -15.93 0.02 -30.39
C LEU A 135 -16.38 -0.57 -31.72
N GLU A 136 -17.17 -1.65 -31.71
CA GLU A 136 -17.78 -2.24 -32.91
C GLU A 136 -18.66 -1.24 -33.71
N ARG A 137 -19.05 -0.10 -33.11
CA ARG A 137 -19.94 0.92 -33.72
C ARG A 137 -19.27 2.27 -33.96
N GLU A 138 -18.02 2.43 -33.55
CA GLU A 138 -17.30 3.71 -33.60
C GLU A 138 -16.34 3.75 -34.81
N SER A 139 -16.00 4.97 -35.25
CA SER A 139 -14.88 5.15 -36.18
C SER A 139 -13.55 4.82 -35.48
N VAL A 140 -12.46 4.66 -36.24
CA VAL A 140 -11.12 4.45 -35.65
C VAL A 140 -10.75 5.57 -34.67
N GLU A 141 -11.12 6.82 -35.00
CA GLU A 141 -10.83 7.99 -34.17
C GLU A 141 -11.69 8.05 -32.90
N GLY A 142 -13.02 7.84 -33.02
CA GLY A 142 -13.90 7.73 -31.86
C GLY A 142 -13.55 6.53 -30.98
N GLY A 143 -13.18 5.42 -31.61
CA GLY A 143 -12.71 4.21 -30.95
C GLY A 143 -11.40 4.42 -30.19
N ALA A 144 -10.46 5.18 -30.74
CA ALA A 144 -9.22 5.54 -30.05
C ALA A 144 -9.48 6.33 -28.76
N GLN A 145 -10.41 7.29 -28.77
CA GLN A 145 -10.79 8.02 -27.56
C GLN A 145 -11.45 7.12 -26.51
N VAL A 146 -12.32 6.20 -26.94
CA VAL A 146 -12.96 5.22 -26.04
C VAL A 146 -11.92 4.27 -25.44
N LEU A 147 -10.98 3.78 -26.26
CA LEU A 147 -9.90 2.91 -25.82
C LEU A 147 -8.93 3.62 -24.88
N ALA A 148 -8.57 4.89 -25.13
CA ALA A 148 -7.72 5.66 -24.23
C ALA A 148 -8.33 5.73 -22.83
N ARG A 149 -9.63 6.04 -22.74
CA ARG A 149 -10.39 6.05 -21.48
C ARG A 149 -10.45 4.68 -20.82
N TYR A 150 -10.61 3.61 -21.60
CA TYR A 150 -10.60 2.25 -21.08
C TYR A 150 -9.23 1.87 -20.50
N LEU A 151 -8.14 2.20 -21.19
CA LEU A 151 -6.78 1.91 -20.72
C LEU A 151 -6.40 2.70 -19.46
N ASP A 152 -6.93 3.92 -19.29
CA ASP A 152 -6.79 4.73 -18.07
C ASP A 152 -7.46 4.14 -16.83
N THR A 153 -8.21 3.04 -16.98
CA THR A 153 -8.78 2.28 -15.85
C THR A 153 -7.94 1.07 -15.45
N ALA A 154 -6.69 1.00 -15.96
CA ALA A 154 -5.75 -0.09 -15.73
C ALA A 154 -6.39 -1.49 -15.91
N PRO A 155 -6.98 -1.79 -17.08
CA PRO A 155 -7.65 -3.07 -17.32
C PRO A 155 -6.64 -4.22 -17.18
N ALA A 156 -7.13 -5.39 -16.79
CA ALA A 156 -6.27 -6.57 -16.68
C ALA A 156 -5.56 -6.83 -18.02
N ALA A 157 -4.27 -7.17 -17.97
CA ALA A 157 -3.39 -7.30 -19.15
C ALA A 157 -3.98 -8.21 -20.24
N MET A 158 -4.70 -9.26 -19.85
CA MET A 158 -5.36 -10.16 -20.81
C MET A 158 -6.43 -9.45 -21.65
N PHE A 159 -7.20 -8.52 -21.07
CA PHE A 159 -8.24 -7.79 -21.79
C PHE A 159 -7.66 -6.65 -22.63
N ALA A 160 -6.59 -6.01 -22.16
CA ALA A 160 -5.84 -5.04 -22.96
C ALA A 160 -5.27 -5.68 -24.24
N ARG A 161 -4.62 -6.84 -24.12
CA ARG A 161 -4.10 -7.62 -25.27
C ARG A 161 -5.20 -8.06 -26.23
N LYS A 162 -6.39 -8.43 -25.73
CA LYS A 162 -7.53 -8.75 -26.59
C LYS A 162 -8.00 -7.52 -27.38
N MET A 163 -8.10 -6.37 -26.73
CA MET A 163 -8.44 -5.11 -27.41
C MET A 163 -7.40 -4.70 -28.44
N GLU A 164 -6.11 -4.89 -28.15
CA GLU A 164 -5.01 -4.67 -29.11
C GLU A 164 -5.14 -5.59 -30.33
N GLY A 165 -5.40 -6.88 -30.11
CA GLY A 165 -5.57 -7.83 -31.21
C GLY A 165 -6.82 -7.59 -32.08
N GLU A 166 -7.94 -7.20 -31.47
CA GLU A 166 -9.21 -6.98 -32.17
C GLU A 166 -9.33 -5.57 -32.81
N PHE A 167 -8.74 -4.54 -32.19
CA PHE A 167 -8.87 -3.12 -32.59
C PHE A 167 -7.51 -2.41 -32.73
N GLY A 168 -6.50 -3.09 -33.29
CA GLY A 168 -5.10 -2.65 -33.26
C GLY A 168 -4.82 -1.22 -33.73
N GLU A 169 -5.48 -0.74 -34.79
CA GLU A 169 -5.28 0.64 -35.27
C GLU A 169 -5.80 1.68 -34.26
N ALA A 170 -7.01 1.49 -33.73
CA ALA A 170 -7.59 2.36 -32.72
C ALA A 170 -6.80 2.27 -31.39
N TYR A 171 -6.30 1.08 -31.05
CA TYR A 171 -5.46 0.85 -29.88
C TYR A 171 -4.13 1.62 -29.97
N GLY A 172 -3.43 1.53 -31.11
CA GLY A 172 -2.19 2.27 -31.33
C GLY A 172 -2.38 3.79 -31.24
N ARG A 173 -3.50 4.31 -31.76
CA ARG A 173 -3.86 5.73 -31.62
C ARG A 173 -4.23 6.09 -30.19
N ALA A 174 -4.90 5.22 -29.45
CA ALA A 174 -5.21 5.42 -28.03
C ALA A 174 -3.94 5.55 -27.18
N GLU A 175 -2.94 4.70 -27.42
CA GLU A 175 -1.62 4.80 -26.77
C GLU A 175 -0.90 6.11 -27.15
N ALA A 176 -0.99 6.56 -28.40
CA ALA A 176 -0.44 7.85 -28.81
C ALA A 176 -1.10 9.03 -28.06
N ILE A 177 -2.43 9.05 -27.97
CA ILE A 177 -3.19 10.05 -27.20
C ILE A 177 -2.71 10.07 -25.73
N ARG A 178 -2.63 8.90 -25.09
CA ARG A 178 -2.18 8.78 -23.69
C ARG A 178 -0.74 9.29 -23.52
N SER A 179 0.14 8.97 -24.46
CA SER A 179 1.53 9.42 -24.44
C SER A 179 1.65 10.94 -24.62
N GLU A 180 0.84 11.55 -25.48
CA GLU A 180 0.80 13.00 -25.67
C GLU A 180 0.25 13.72 -24.44
N GLU A 181 -0.82 13.21 -23.83
CA GLU A 181 -1.36 13.70 -22.57
C GLU A 181 -0.34 13.64 -21.42
N ASP A 182 0.39 12.52 -21.29
CA ASP A 182 1.44 12.36 -20.27
C ASP A 182 2.61 13.30 -20.52
N ARG A 183 3.02 13.49 -21.78
CA ARG A 183 4.05 14.46 -22.15
C ARG A 183 3.61 15.88 -21.82
N ALA A 184 2.35 16.23 -22.02
CA ALA A 184 1.84 17.57 -21.73
C ALA A 184 2.09 18.02 -20.28
N LEU A 185 2.05 17.08 -19.31
CA LEU A 185 2.38 17.38 -17.91
C LEU A 185 3.85 17.73 -17.67
N LEU A 186 4.77 17.20 -18.49
CA LEU A 186 6.22 17.41 -18.40
C LEU A 186 6.76 18.41 -19.43
N CYS A 187 5.89 19.00 -20.26
CA CYS A 187 6.30 19.86 -21.37
C CYS A 187 6.85 21.23 -20.95
N ASN A 188 6.85 21.58 -19.65
CA ASN A 188 7.27 22.90 -19.22
C ASN A 188 8.22 22.83 -18.01
N ALA A 189 9.51 23.03 -18.25
CA ALA A 189 10.54 23.09 -17.21
C ALA A 189 10.29 24.25 -16.22
N GLU A 190 9.79 25.39 -16.71
CA GLU A 190 9.43 26.53 -15.88
C GLU A 190 8.33 26.17 -14.87
N LEU A 191 7.35 25.34 -15.28
CA LEU A 191 6.29 24.90 -14.38
C LEU A 191 6.85 24.08 -13.20
N LEU A 192 7.80 23.19 -13.45
CA LEU A 192 8.45 22.39 -12.40
C LEU A 192 9.29 23.28 -11.47
N GLU A 193 10.05 24.22 -12.03
CA GLU A 193 10.85 25.19 -11.25
C GLU A 193 9.97 26.04 -10.32
N LEU A 194 8.83 26.53 -10.83
CA LEU A 194 7.88 27.32 -10.05
C LEU A 194 7.20 26.47 -8.97
N LEU A 195 6.81 25.22 -9.28
CA LEU A 195 6.24 24.28 -8.32
C LEU A 195 7.24 23.83 -7.24
N ALA A 196 8.53 24.06 -7.42
CA ALA A 196 9.52 23.81 -6.38
C ALA A 196 9.47 24.85 -5.25
N PHE A 197 8.83 26.02 -5.46
CA PHE A 197 8.72 27.12 -4.49
C PHE A 197 10.07 27.51 -3.87
N GLY A 198 11.04 27.83 -4.74
CA GLY A 198 12.42 28.20 -4.37
C GLY A 198 12.53 29.48 -3.52
N GLU A 199 13.73 29.79 -3.04
CA GLU A 199 13.99 30.89 -2.10
C GLU A 199 13.50 32.27 -2.58
N ASN A 200 13.51 32.51 -3.90
CA ASN A 200 13.12 33.78 -4.51
C ASN A 200 11.69 33.81 -5.08
N PHE A 201 10.86 32.82 -4.74
CA PHE A 201 9.49 32.75 -5.26
C PHE A 201 8.68 33.99 -4.84
N SER A 202 8.23 34.75 -5.82
CA SER A 202 7.55 36.05 -5.67
C SER A 202 6.07 36.00 -6.06
N ASP A 203 5.34 37.09 -5.81
CA ASP A 203 3.95 37.22 -6.27
C ASP A 203 3.83 37.17 -7.81
N ALA A 204 4.84 37.65 -8.52
CA ALA A 204 4.88 37.56 -9.98
C ALA A 204 5.06 36.11 -10.45
N ASP A 205 5.86 35.33 -9.73
CA ASP A 205 6.05 33.89 -9.99
C ASP A 205 4.77 33.10 -9.66
N ALA A 206 4.04 33.49 -8.62
CA ALA A 206 2.73 32.94 -8.30
C ALA A 206 1.72 33.18 -9.44
N GLN A 207 1.63 34.40 -9.96
CA GLN A 207 0.74 34.71 -11.10
C GLN A 207 1.11 33.93 -12.36
N ARG A 208 2.42 33.77 -12.63
CA ARG A 208 2.90 32.95 -13.74
C ARG A 208 2.54 31.47 -13.56
N LEU A 209 2.78 30.92 -12.37
CA LEU A 209 2.44 29.55 -12.03
C LEU A 209 0.93 29.29 -12.20
N ASP A 210 0.08 30.20 -11.72
CA ASP A 210 -1.36 30.11 -11.88
C ASP A 210 -1.78 30.07 -13.36
N GLY A 211 -1.20 30.96 -14.17
CA GLY A 211 -1.42 31.00 -15.63
C GLY A 211 -1.00 29.71 -16.32
N LEU A 212 0.19 29.18 -15.99
CA LEU A 212 0.69 27.93 -16.57
C LEU A 212 -0.18 26.72 -16.20
N LEU A 213 -0.66 26.65 -14.95
CA LEU A 213 -1.59 25.60 -14.53
C LEU A 213 -2.94 25.72 -15.23
N ALA A 214 -3.46 26.93 -15.41
CA ALA A 214 -4.71 27.18 -16.14
C ALA A 214 -4.60 26.78 -17.62
N ASP A 215 -3.51 27.15 -18.28
CA ASP A 215 -3.23 26.79 -19.67
C ASP A 215 -3.10 25.27 -19.82
N LEU A 216 -2.49 24.59 -18.85
CA LEU A 216 -2.38 23.13 -18.86
C LEU A 216 -3.76 22.45 -18.74
N VAL A 217 -4.65 22.96 -17.88
CA VAL A 217 -6.03 22.46 -17.80
C VAL A 217 -6.77 22.67 -19.13
N ALA A 218 -6.63 23.85 -19.75
CA ALA A 218 -7.25 24.16 -21.03
C ALA A 218 -6.73 23.24 -22.16
N ARG A 219 -5.42 22.98 -22.20
CA ARG A 219 -4.80 22.06 -23.17
C ARG A 219 -5.25 20.62 -23.03
N LEU A 220 -5.59 20.18 -21.81
CA LEU A 220 -6.06 18.83 -21.54
C LEU A 220 -7.56 18.65 -21.83
N ASP A 221 -8.30 19.71 -22.18
CA ASP A 221 -9.69 19.69 -22.70
C ASP A 221 -10.60 18.57 -22.17
N GLY A 222 -10.88 18.60 -20.86
CA GLY A 222 -11.76 17.61 -20.21
C GLY A 222 -11.13 16.23 -19.94
N ALA A 223 -9.84 16.04 -20.25
CA ALA A 223 -9.05 14.88 -19.86
C ALA A 223 -8.26 15.08 -18.56
N ALA A 224 -8.20 16.30 -18.02
CA ALA A 224 -7.34 16.68 -16.89
C ALA A 224 -7.48 15.76 -15.67
N GLU A 225 -8.70 15.44 -15.24
CA GLU A 225 -8.93 14.51 -14.12
C GLU A 225 -8.34 13.11 -14.38
N ARG A 226 -8.55 12.56 -15.59
CA ARG A 226 -8.05 11.22 -15.95
C ARG A 226 -6.53 11.19 -16.00
N VAL A 227 -5.94 12.22 -16.59
CA VAL A 227 -4.49 12.38 -16.71
C VAL A 227 -3.86 12.50 -15.33
N VAL A 228 -4.41 13.38 -14.46
CA VAL A 228 -3.97 13.50 -13.06
C VAL A 228 -4.04 12.17 -12.32
N ARG A 229 -5.15 11.44 -12.44
CA ARG A 229 -5.29 10.11 -11.83
C ARG A 229 -4.18 9.16 -12.28
N ARG A 230 -4.04 8.98 -13.59
CA ARG A 230 -3.06 8.07 -14.21
C ARG A 230 -1.65 8.40 -13.74
N THR A 231 -1.29 9.68 -13.76
CA THR A 231 0.04 10.15 -13.39
C THR A 231 0.33 9.97 -11.89
N LEU A 232 -0.65 10.20 -11.02
CA LEU A 232 -0.47 9.95 -9.58
C LEU A 232 -0.30 8.46 -9.25
N GLU A 233 -0.91 7.57 -10.03
CA GLU A 233 -0.82 6.12 -9.83
C GLU A 233 0.48 5.51 -10.40
N GLY A 234 0.97 6.00 -11.54
CA GLY A 234 2.10 5.35 -12.26
C GLY A 234 3.21 6.27 -12.78
N GLY A 235 3.08 7.59 -12.63
CA GLY A 235 4.06 8.56 -13.13
C GLY A 235 5.34 8.68 -12.28
N GLY A 236 6.37 9.32 -12.87
CA GLY A 236 7.57 9.74 -12.14
C GLY A 236 7.31 10.93 -11.21
N SER A 237 8.24 11.21 -10.30
CA SER A 237 8.11 12.22 -9.24
C SER A 237 7.75 13.62 -9.76
N GLU A 238 8.40 14.08 -10.84
CA GLU A 238 8.13 15.39 -11.46
C GLU A 238 6.71 15.47 -12.03
N ALA A 239 6.28 14.45 -12.75
CA ALA A 239 4.92 14.40 -13.32
C ALA A 239 3.88 14.34 -12.19
N LYS A 240 4.18 13.63 -11.11
CA LYS A 240 3.32 13.55 -9.92
C LYS A 240 3.21 14.89 -9.18
N LEU A 241 4.28 15.68 -9.14
CA LEU A 241 4.24 17.04 -8.59
C LEU A 241 3.25 17.92 -9.38
N VAL A 242 3.36 17.93 -10.71
CA VAL A 242 2.44 18.70 -11.58
C VAL A 242 1.01 18.20 -11.44
N ALA A 243 0.81 16.87 -11.48
CA ALA A 243 -0.49 16.25 -11.28
C ALA A 243 -1.09 16.57 -9.90
N GLY A 244 -0.27 16.65 -8.86
CA GLY A 244 -0.68 17.06 -7.52
C GLY A 244 -1.18 18.51 -7.47
N ALA A 245 -0.45 19.44 -8.11
CA ALA A 245 -0.89 20.84 -8.21
C ALA A 245 -2.21 20.98 -8.97
N LEU A 246 -2.36 20.24 -10.08
CA LEU A 246 -3.63 20.18 -10.84
C LEU A 246 -4.76 19.54 -10.05
N ALA A 247 -4.47 18.53 -9.22
CA ALA A 247 -5.45 17.89 -8.36
C ALA A 247 -6.02 18.90 -7.35
N VAL A 248 -5.15 19.68 -6.70
CA VAL A 248 -5.55 20.74 -5.76
C VAL A 248 -6.43 21.77 -6.46
N ARG A 249 -5.99 22.28 -7.62
CA ARG A 249 -6.76 23.27 -8.42
C ARG A 249 -8.16 22.76 -8.79
N GLN A 250 -8.29 21.48 -9.11
CA GLN A 250 -9.55 20.87 -9.53
C GLN A 250 -10.38 20.30 -8.37
N GLY A 251 -9.88 20.36 -7.13
CA GLY A 251 -10.59 19.83 -5.96
C GLY A 251 -10.75 18.30 -5.94
N LEU A 252 -9.79 17.56 -6.51
CA LEU A 252 -9.84 16.10 -6.62
C LEU A 252 -9.45 15.40 -5.30
N SER A 253 -10.29 15.55 -4.28
CA SER A 253 -10.02 15.10 -2.90
C SER A 253 -9.66 13.61 -2.78
N GLU A 254 -10.19 12.76 -3.65
CA GLU A 254 -9.92 11.33 -3.67
C GLU A 254 -8.46 10.99 -4.04
N ARG A 255 -7.70 11.97 -4.55
CA ARG A 255 -6.29 11.83 -4.94
C ARG A 255 -5.31 12.07 -3.80
N ALA A 256 -5.76 12.56 -2.65
CA ALA A 256 -4.89 12.85 -1.50
C ALA A 256 -4.06 11.63 -1.07
N SER A 257 -4.62 10.42 -1.14
CA SER A 257 -3.90 9.18 -0.79
C SER A 257 -2.63 8.94 -1.60
N ALA A 258 -2.65 9.27 -2.91
CA ALA A 258 -1.48 9.09 -3.77
C ALA A 258 -0.37 10.11 -3.44
N LEU A 259 -0.75 11.34 -3.08
CA LEU A 259 0.17 12.38 -2.65
C LEU A 259 0.78 12.05 -1.27
N LEU A 260 -0.03 11.53 -0.35
CA LEU A 260 0.45 11.04 0.95
C LEU A 260 1.45 9.88 0.79
N ALA A 261 1.23 8.99 -0.19
CA ALA A 261 2.20 7.94 -0.49
C ALA A 261 3.56 8.51 -0.94
N MET A 262 3.60 9.62 -1.68
CA MET A 262 4.86 10.30 -2.01
C MET A 262 5.58 10.79 -0.76
N VAL A 263 4.85 11.34 0.21
CA VAL A 263 5.42 11.81 1.48
C VAL A 263 6.00 10.64 2.27
N ILE A 264 5.23 9.57 2.45
CA ILE A 264 5.64 8.41 3.27
C ILE A 264 6.87 7.71 2.69
N HIS A 265 6.94 7.59 1.36
CA HIS A 265 8.09 7.00 0.66
C HIS A 265 9.29 7.94 0.51
N GLY A 266 9.20 9.17 1.02
CA GLY A 266 10.31 10.11 1.00
C GLY A 266 10.67 10.65 -0.39
N ASP A 267 9.68 10.82 -1.27
CA ASP A 267 9.87 11.41 -2.59
C ASP A 267 10.57 12.79 -2.50
N PRO A 268 11.42 13.19 -3.47
CA PRO A 268 12.07 14.50 -3.48
C PRO A 268 11.10 15.69 -3.32
N TYR A 269 9.85 15.52 -3.76
CA TYR A 269 8.79 16.52 -3.67
C TYR A 269 7.81 16.28 -2.51
N ALA A 270 8.20 15.50 -1.50
CA ALA A 270 7.42 15.29 -0.29
C ALA A 270 6.94 16.60 0.38
N PRO A 271 7.73 17.70 0.42
CA PRO A 271 7.26 18.96 0.99
C PRO A 271 6.01 19.52 0.30
N GLN A 272 6.00 19.55 -1.03
CA GLN A 272 4.88 20.02 -1.83
C GLN A 272 3.70 19.05 -1.74
N ALA A 273 3.97 17.73 -1.85
CA ALA A 273 2.95 16.70 -1.77
C ALA A 273 2.18 16.71 -0.44
N ALA A 274 2.86 17.00 0.68
CA ALA A 274 2.23 17.15 1.99
C ALA A 274 1.22 18.32 2.01
N VAL A 275 1.58 19.47 1.41
CA VAL A 275 0.68 20.62 1.27
C VAL A 275 -0.51 20.26 0.39
N PHE A 276 -0.26 19.63 -0.77
CA PHE A 276 -1.33 19.28 -1.70
C PHE A 276 -2.32 18.30 -1.09
N ALA A 277 -1.83 17.26 -0.40
CA ALA A 277 -2.68 16.31 0.31
C ALA A 277 -3.52 17.00 1.39
N ALA A 278 -2.91 17.89 2.19
CA ALA A 278 -3.60 18.62 3.24
C ALA A 278 -4.69 19.55 2.70
N ARG A 279 -4.47 20.20 1.56
CA ARG A 279 -5.46 21.02 0.87
C ARG A 279 -6.62 20.20 0.32
N LEU A 280 -6.35 19.02 -0.20
CA LEU A 280 -7.36 18.14 -0.81
C LEU A 280 -8.20 17.38 0.22
N ALA A 281 -7.57 16.83 1.25
CA ALA A 281 -8.21 16.00 2.26
C ALA A 281 -7.53 16.19 3.63
N PRO A 282 -7.85 17.28 4.36
CA PRO A 282 -7.18 17.63 5.61
C PRO A 282 -7.34 16.55 6.69
N LEU A 283 -8.53 15.94 6.83
CA LEU A 283 -8.76 14.89 7.85
C LEU A 283 -7.97 13.61 7.58
N LEU A 284 -7.93 13.17 6.32
CA LEU A 284 -7.13 12.01 5.92
C LEU A 284 -5.64 12.30 6.13
N THR A 285 -5.20 13.48 5.73
CA THR A 285 -3.81 13.92 5.87
C THR A 285 -3.40 14.01 7.34
N LEU A 286 -4.27 14.52 8.21
CA LEU A 286 -4.05 14.58 9.65
C LEU A 286 -3.79 13.18 10.23
N HIS A 287 -4.63 12.20 9.87
CA HIS A 287 -4.49 10.83 10.33
C HIS A 287 -3.20 10.18 9.83
N VAL A 288 -2.94 10.26 8.52
CA VAL A 288 -1.83 9.57 7.86
C VAL A 288 -0.48 10.17 8.26
N LEU A 289 -0.33 11.50 8.24
CA LEU A 289 0.93 12.13 8.63
C LEU A 289 1.17 12.04 10.14
N GLY A 290 0.10 12.06 10.94
CA GLY A 290 0.20 11.81 12.39
C GLY A 290 0.75 10.41 12.68
N GLN A 291 0.21 9.38 12.02
CA GLN A 291 0.70 8.01 12.13
C GLN A 291 2.14 7.87 11.62
N PHE A 292 2.45 8.45 10.46
CA PHE A 292 3.80 8.47 9.89
C PHE A 292 4.84 9.02 10.89
N LEU A 293 4.55 10.15 11.56
CA LEU A 293 5.48 10.70 12.56
C LEU A 293 5.64 9.83 13.80
N VAL A 294 4.58 9.11 14.22
CA VAL A 294 4.67 8.13 15.30
C VAL A 294 5.59 6.96 14.89
N ASP A 295 5.47 6.49 13.65
CA ASP A 295 6.28 5.39 13.13
C ASP A 295 7.76 5.80 12.98
N VAL A 296 8.04 7.01 12.50
CA VAL A 296 9.39 7.59 12.49
C VAL A 296 9.99 7.65 13.89
N LEU A 297 9.22 8.01 14.92
CA LEU A 297 9.73 8.06 16.30
C LEU A 297 10.04 6.65 16.83
N LYS A 298 9.24 5.64 16.48
CA LYS A 298 9.47 4.24 16.88
C LYS A 298 10.68 3.61 16.19
N SER A 299 10.99 4.01 14.96
CA SER A 299 12.09 3.44 14.18
C SER A 299 13.48 4.01 14.51
N THR A 300 13.58 5.09 15.29
CA THR A 300 14.87 5.70 15.72
C THR A 300 15.77 4.83 16.62
N GLY A 301 15.52 3.53 16.75
CA GLY A 301 16.34 2.56 17.49
C GLY A 301 16.72 1.28 16.72
N VAL A 302 16.38 1.14 15.44
CA VAL A 302 16.68 -0.05 14.61
C VAL A 302 17.52 0.37 13.41
N GLU A 303 18.76 -0.11 13.33
CA GLU A 303 19.76 0.31 12.32
C GLU A 303 19.39 -0.08 10.87
N GLU A 304 18.42 -0.97 10.64
CA GLU A 304 18.08 -1.47 9.30
C GLU A 304 16.97 -0.69 8.57
N ASP A 305 16.23 0.22 9.23
CA ASP A 305 15.06 0.92 8.64
C ASP A 305 15.29 2.42 8.35
N GLN A 306 16.50 2.95 8.57
CA GLN A 306 16.80 4.39 8.42
C GLN A 306 16.73 4.90 6.97
N GLU A 307 16.68 4.03 5.96
CA GLU A 307 16.67 4.43 4.54
C GLU A 307 15.28 4.84 4.01
N ARG A 308 14.18 4.65 4.77
CA ARG A 308 12.82 4.88 4.26
C ARG A 308 12.26 6.30 4.43
N HIS A 309 12.82 7.12 5.32
CA HIS A 309 12.20 8.40 5.70
C HIS A 309 13.14 9.58 5.49
N THR A 310 12.75 10.52 4.62
CA THR A 310 13.57 11.71 4.32
C THR A 310 13.31 12.87 5.28
N GLU A 311 14.32 13.72 5.49
CA GLU A 311 14.19 14.95 6.28
C GLU A 311 13.05 15.83 5.73
N GLY A 312 12.90 15.90 4.41
CA GLY A 312 11.82 16.59 3.72
C GLY A 312 10.43 16.16 4.19
N ALA A 313 10.17 14.84 4.21
CA ALA A 313 8.90 14.28 4.63
C ALA A 313 8.59 14.57 6.11
N ILE A 314 9.58 14.44 6.99
CA ILE A 314 9.42 14.66 8.44
C ILE A 314 9.15 16.13 8.74
N VAL A 315 9.95 17.05 8.18
CA VAL A 315 9.80 18.49 8.39
C VAL A 315 8.47 18.99 7.83
N ALA A 316 8.11 18.57 6.61
CA ALA A 316 6.84 18.96 6.01
C ALA A 316 5.63 18.45 6.81
N SER A 317 5.66 17.20 7.26
CA SER A 317 4.59 16.62 8.08
C SER A 317 4.40 17.39 9.39
N ARG A 318 5.49 17.71 10.09
CA ARG A 318 5.45 18.48 11.34
C ARG A 318 4.94 19.90 11.16
N LEU A 319 5.16 20.48 9.99
CA LEU A 319 4.74 21.85 9.68
C LEU A 319 3.27 21.92 9.25
N VAL A 320 2.82 20.97 8.43
CA VAL A 320 1.45 20.95 7.88
C VAL A 320 0.41 20.53 8.92
N LEU A 321 0.72 19.57 9.80
CA LEU A 321 -0.21 19.02 10.79
C LEU A 321 -0.91 20.10 11.66
N PRO A 322 -0.20 21.08 12.26
CA PRO A 322 -0.85 22.15 13.01
C PRO A 322 -1.89 22.93 12.20
N TRP A 323 -1.61 23.20 10.92
CA TRP A 323 -2.49 24.00 10.05
C TRP A 323 -3.78 23.29 9.66
N ILE A 324 -3.81 21.95 9.74
CA ILE A 324 -5.00 21.12 9.50
C ILE A 324 -5.65 20.60 10.78
N GLY A 325 -5.38 21.26 11.92
CA GLY A 325 -6.09 21.01 13.18
C GLY A 325 -5.43 20.02 14.13
N SER A 326 -4.15 19.67 13.93
CA SER A 326 -3.40 18.91 14.93
C SER A 326 -3.18 19.74 16.20
N PRO A 327 -3.31 19.15 17.41
CA PRO A 327 -2.99 19.84 18.65
C PRO A 327 -1.47 20.02 18.88
N ILE A 328 -0.64 19.41 18.03
CA ILE A 328 0.82 19.55 18.10
C ILE A 328 1.21 20.93 17.55
N PRO A 329 1.93 21.78 18.31
CA PRO A 329 2.35 23.08 17.82
C PRO A 329 3.45 22.95 16.76
N GLU A 330 3.59 23.98 15.91
CA GLU A 330 4.70 24.08 14.96
C GLU A 330 6.04 24.03 15.68
N ALA A 331 6.94 23.15 15.23
CA ALA A 331 8.28 23.04 15.78
C ALA A 331 9.21 24.13 15.22
N GLY A 332 10.00 24.76 16.09
CA GLY A 332 11.05 25.67 15.67
C GLY A 332 12.24 24.93 15.05
N TYR A 333 12.74 25.41 13.91
CA TYR A 333 13.90 24.84 13.19
C TYR A 333 15.19 25.64 13.42
N ALA A 334 15.29 26.35 14.54
CA ALA A 334 16.48 27.14 14.87
C ALA A 334 17.74 26.26 14.88
N GLY A 335 18.78 26.69 14.16
CA GLY A 335 20.06 25.97 14.07
C GLY A 335 20.11 24.80 13.07
N LYS A 336 19.05 24.56 12.28
CA LYS A 336 19.01 23.52 11.23
C LYS A 336 18.72 24.14 9.84
N PRO A 337 19.76 24.52 9.06
CA PRO A 337 19.58 25.23 7.80
C PRO A 337 18.75 24.47 6.76
N SER A 338 18.91 23.14 6.63
CA SER A 338 18.14 22.30 5.70
C SER A 338 16.64 22.28 6.07
N ALA A 339 16.32 21.98 7.33
CA ALA A 339 14.95 21.99 7.84
C ALA A 339 14.29 23.37 7.73
N HIS A 340 15.04 24.46 7.93
CA HIS A 340 14.52 25.81 7.73
C HIS A 340 14.14 26.06 6.25
N ARG A 341 15.00 25.70 5.29
CA ARG A 341 14.68 25.83 3.85
C ARG A 341 13.45 25.03 3.46
N ILE A 342 13.34 23.79 3.93
CA ILE A 342 12.17 22.94 3.69
C ILE A 342 10.91 23.59 4.26
N ALA A 343 10.98 24.12 5.50
CA ALA A 343 9.86 24.80 6.13
C ALA A 343 9.41 26.04 5.34
N GLU A 344 10.33 26.85 4.82
CA GLU A 344 9.98 27.99 3.95
C GLU A 344 9.33 27.54 2.63
N THR A 345 9.82 26.46 2.00
CA THR A 345 9.18 25.88 0.81
C THR A 345 7.74 25.45 1.10
N VAL A 346 7.50 24.77 2.23
CA VAL A 346 6.16 24.34 2.65
C VAL A 346 5.26 25.55 2.93
N ARG A 347 5.76 26.60 3.59
CA ARG A 347 4.97 27.84 3.83
C ARG A 347 4.60 28.56 2.53
N ARG A 348 5.54 28.67 1.58
CA ARG A 348 5.28 29.26 0.26
C ARG A 348 4.24 28.47 -0.52
N ALA A 349 4.40 27.15 -0.57
CA ALA A 349 3.42 26.26 -1.20
C ALA A 349 2.04 26.38 -0.53
N TRP A 350 2.01 26.42 0.81
CA TRP A 350 0.77 26.59 1.57
C TRP A 350 0.07 27.90 1.22
N GLY A 351 0.79 29.02 1.23
CA GLY A 351 0.22 30.34 0.92
C GLY A 351 -0.31 30.46 -0.50
N PHE A 352 0.35 29.84 -1.49
CA PHE A 352 -0.13 29.83 -2.87
C PHE A 352 -1.49 29.11 -3.00
N PHE A 353 -1.60 27.91 -2.43
CA PHE A 353 -2.84 27.12 -2.50
C PHE A 353 -3.89 27.51 -1.43
N GLU A 354 -3.71 28.61 -0.70
CA GLU A 354 -4.70 29.17 0.23
C GLU A 354 -5.71 30.09 -0.46
N GLN A 355 -5.33 30.67 -1.59
CA GLN A 355 -6.09 31.73 -2.27
C GLN A 355 -7.08 31.20 -3.32
N GLY A 356 -7.21 29.87 -3.45
CA GLY A 356 -8.01 29.19 -4.47
C GLY A 356 -9.41 28.81 -4.02
#